data_AF-A0A5J5D359-F1
#
_entry.id   AF-A0A5J5D359-F1
#
_cell.length_a   1.000
_cell.length_b   1.000
_cell.length_c   1.000
_cell.angle_alpha   90.00
_cell.angle_beta   90.00
_cell.angle_gamma   90.00
#
_symmetry.space_group_name_H-M   'P 1'
#
loop_
_entity.id
_entity.type
_entity.pdbx_description
1 polymer ?
#
loop_
_entity_poly.entity_id
_entity_poly.type
_entity_poly.pdbx_seq_one_letter_code
_entity_poly.pdbx_strand_id
1 'polypeptide(L)'
;MLNQEILKRLKLPDLNDVSQYIRSVSTPVLVSVGAVAAATTYYLATRPKAVPPGGDFARQSVLLNGNGHITHFYDDARTLYEFFLRGVRVSNNGPCLGSRKPKQPYEWMSYRE
;
A
#
# COMPACT_ATOMS: atom_id res chain seq x y z
N MET A 1 15.89 5.20 -40.76
CA MET A 1 14.55 5.59 -41.25
C MET A 1 13.54 4.68 -40.61
N LEU A 2 12.69 5.19 -39.73
CA LEU A 2 11.63 4.41 -39.09
C LEU A 2 10.53 4.17 -40.16
N ASN A 3 10.38 2.92 -40.64
CA ASN A 3 9.55 2.61 -41.80
C ASN A 3 8.05 2.86 -41.52
N GLN A 4 7.37 3.60 -42.41
CA GLN A 4 5.94 3.90 -42.33
C GLN A 4 5.04 2.65 -42.25
N GLU A 5 5.52 1.50 -42.72
CA GLU A 5 4.84 0.21 -42.55
C GLU A 5 4.65 -0.19 -41.08
N ILE A 6 5.61 0.12 -40.20
CA ILE A 6 5.52 -0.20 -38.77
C ILE A 6 4.41 0.65 -38.12
N LEU A 7 4.34 1.94 -38.47
CA LEU A 7 3.30 2.85 -37.96
C LEU A 7 1.90 2.43 -38.44
N LYS A 8 1.77 2.00 -39.69
CA LYS A 8 0.51 1.47 -40.25
C LYS A 8 0.08 0.17 -39.56
N ARG A 9 1.02 -0.73 -39.24
CA ARG A 9 0.73 -1.95 -38.46
C ARG A 9 0.26 -1.62 -37.04
N LEU A 10 0.77 -0.55 -36.44
CA LEU A 10 0.37 -0.05 -35.12
C LEU A 10 -0.90 0.82 -35.15
N LYS A 11 -1.50 1.04 -36.33
CA LYS A 11 -2.65 1.95 -36.55
C LYS A 11 -2.42 3.38 -36.01
N LEU A 12 -1.17 3.85 -36.06
CA LEU A 12 -0.86 5.22 -35.63
C LEU A 12 -1.16 6.23 -36.75
N PRO A 13 -1.79 7.37 -36.44
CA PRO A 13 -2.05 8.43 -37.42
C PRO A 13 -0.74 9.03 -37.95
N ASP A 14 -0.76 9.52 -39.18
CA ASP A 14 0.41 10.15 -39.79
C ASP A 14 0.68 11.54 -39.19
N LEU A 15 1.92 12.01 -39.28
CA LEU A 15 2.32 13.33 -38.74
C LEU A 15 1.52 14.47 -39.37
N ASN A 16 1.15 14.33 -40.65
CA ASN A 16 0.33 15.31 -41.35
C ASN A 16 -1.11 15.34 -40.78
N ASP A 17 -1.69 14.18 -40.47
CA ASP A 17 -3.02 14.07 -39.86
C ASP A 17 -3.06 14.69 -38.46
N VAL A 18 -2.01 14.44 -37.67
CA VAL A 18 -1.84 15.03 -36.34
C VAL A 18 -1.71 16.56 -36.43
N SER A 19 -0.90 17.06 -37.37
CA SER A 19 -0.74 18.51 -37.59
C SER A 19 -2.06 19.17 -38.01
N GLN A 20 -2.83 18.55 -38.90
CA GLN A 20 -4.14 19.06 -39.30
C GLN A 20 -5.15 19.04 -38.14
N TYR A 21 -5.15 17.98 -37.34
CA TYR A 21 -6.00 17.89 -36.15
C TYR A 21 -5.67 18.98 -35.13
N ILE A 22 -4.39 19.22 -34.84
CA ILE A 22 -3.96 20.28 -33.91
C ILE A 22 -4.38 21.67 -34.43
N ARG A 23 -4.35 21.89 -35.75
CA ARG A 23 -4.81 23.14 -36.36
C ARG A 23 -6.33 23.29 -36.38
N SER A 24 -7.09 22.19 -36.30
CA SER A 24 -8.56 22.22 -36.35
C SER A 24 -9.22 22.37 -34.98
N VAL A 25 -8.52 22.10 -33.88
CA VAL A 25 -9.02 22.36 -32.53
C VAL A 25 -8.94 23.84 -32.16
N SER A 26 -9.92 24.31 -31.38
CA SER A 26 -10.00 25.71 -30.96
C SER A 26 -8.94 26.05 -29.90
N THR A 27 -8.56 27.33 -29.84
CA THR A 27 -7.57 27.84 -28.87
C THR A 27 -7.90 27.48 -27.42
N PRO A 28 -9.16 27.59 -26.94
CA PRO A 28 -9.50 27.19 -25.57
C PRO A 28 -9.27 25.70 -25.29
N VAL A 29 -9.47 24.82 -26.28
CA VAL A 29 -9.21 23.39 -26.15
C VAL A 29 -7.72 23.11 -26.07
N LEU A 30 -6.91 23.78 -26.91
CA LEU A 30 -5.46 23.61 -26.89
C LEU A 30 -4.86 24.07 -25.54
N VAL A 31 -5.34 25.21 -25.04
CA VAL A 31 -4.93 25.75 -23.73
C VAL A 31 -5.36 24.84 -22.58
N SER A 32 -6.58 24.31 -22.60
CA SER A 32 -7.07 23.43 -21.53
C SER A 32 -6.28 22.11 -21.48
N VAL A 33 -5.98 21.52 -22.64
CA VAL A 33 -5.12 20.32 -22.73
C VAL A 33 -3.74 20.61 -22.18
N GLY A 34 -3.13 21.74 -22.57
CA GLY A 34 -1.83 22.16 -22.05
C GLY A 34 -1.82 22.35 -20.53
N ALA A 35 -2.85 23.00 -19.98
CA ALA A 35 -2.99 23.22 -18.55
C ALA A 35 -3.13 21.90 -17.77
N VAL A 36 -3.94 20.96 -18.26
CA VAL A 36 -4.10 19.63 -17.64
C VAL A 36 -2.79 18.84 -17.69
N ALA A 37 -2.09 18.85 -18.82
CA ALA A 37 -0.79 18.19 -18.96
C ALA A 37 0.26 18.78 -18.01
N ALA A 38 0.33 20.10 -17.89
CA ALA A 38 1.24 20.78 -16.96
C ALA A 38 0.88 20.47 -15.49
N ALA A 39 -0.39 20.54 -15.11
CA ALA A 39 -0.83 20.26 -13.74
C ALA A 39 -0.56 18.81 -13.33
N THR A 40 -0.85 17.85 -14.21
CA THR A 40 -0.63 16.42 -13.94
C THR A 40 0.85 16.09 -13.82
N THR A 41 1.69 16.61 -14.72
CA THR A 41 3.15 16.39 -14.65
C THR A 41 3.77 17.07 -13.42
N TYR A 42 3.33 18.28 -13.08
CA TYR A 42 3.74 18.96 -11.85
C TYR A 42 3.39 18.12 -10.61
N TYR A 43 2.13 17.68 -10.49
CA TYR A 43 1.70 16.83 -9.39
C TYR A 43 2.50 15.53 -9.30
N LEU A 44 2.75 14.88 -10.43
CA LEU A 44 3.55 13.65 -10.46
C LEU A 44 5.02 13.87 -10.09
N ALA A 45 5.58 15.06 -10.37
CA ALA A 45 6.94 15.41 -10.02
C ALA A 45 7.10 15.78 -8.54
N THR A 46 6.10 16.45 -7.95
CA THR A 46 6.18 16.96 -6.57
C THR A 46 5.46 16.09 -5.54
N ARG A 47 4.70 15.07 -5.96
CA ARG A 47 4.01 14.17 -5.01
C ARG A 47 4.99 13.55 -4.03
N PRO A 48 4.63 13.44 -2.74
CA PRO A 48 5.44 12.70 -1.78
C PRO A 48 5.54 11.24 -2.22
N LYS A 49 6.75 10.69 -2.18
CA LYS A 49 6.97 9.26 -2.43
C LYS A 49 6.52 8.47 -1.21
N ALA A 50 5.91 7.30 -1.44
CA ALA A 50 5.61 6.37 -0.37
C ALA A 50 6.91 6.03 0.37
N VAL A 51 6.91 6.17 1.69
CA VAL A 51 8.05 5.76 2.51
C VAL A 51 8.12 4.23 2.44
N PRO A 52 9.23 3.64 1.98
CA PRO A 52 9.37 2.20 1.97
C PRO A 52 9.30 1.66 3.41
N PRO A 53 8.69 0.49 3.65
CA PRO A 53 8.76 -0.15 4.95
C PRO A 53 10.23 -0.35 5.34
N GLY A 54 10.59 0.02 6.57
CA GLY A 54 11.97 -0.13 7.06
C GLY A 54 12.90 1.07 6.84
N GLY A 55 12.45 2.19 6.25
CA GLY A 55 13.26 3.42 6.15
C GLY A 55 13.27 4.24 7.44
N ASP A 56 14.29 5.10 7.61
CA ASP A 56 14.54 5.98 8.77
C ASP A 56 13.37 6.93 9.11
N PHE A 57 12.41 7.09 8.19
CA PHE A 57 11.26 7.99 8.31
C PHE A 57 9.92 7.27 8.51
N ALA A 58 9.90 5.93 8.55
CA ALA A 58 8.71 5.16 8.87
C ALA A 58 8.64 4.93 10.39
N ARG A 59 7.44 5.05 10.98
CA ARG A 59 7.22 4.64 12.37
C ARG A 59 7.34 3.12 12.45
N GLN A 60 8.48 2.64 12.94
CA GLN A 60 8.75 1.21 13.12
C GLN A 60 8.41 0.77 14.54
N SER A 61 7.98 -0.47 14.70
CA SER A 61 7.86 -1.07 16.03
C SER A 61 9.25 -1.28 16.62
N VAL A 62 9.42 -1.05 17.92
CA VAL A 62 10.66 -1.35 18.66
C VAL A 62 11.02 -2.84 18.58
N LEU A 63 10.04 -3.69 18.26
CA LEU A 63 10.23 -5.14 18.15
C LEU A 63 10.77 -5.58 16.77
N LEU A 64 10.96 -4.64 15.83
CA LEU A 64 11.44 -4.92 14.48
C LEU A 64 12.95 -5.11 14.50
N ASN A 65 13.42 -6.30 14.12
CA ASN A 65 14.84 -6.60 13.98
C ASN A 65 15.28 -6.45 12.51
N GLY A 66 15.86 -5.30 12.17
CA GLY A 66 16.35 -5.00 10.82
C GLY A 66 15.25 -4.60 9.84
N ASN A 67 15.49 -4.74 8.54
CA ASN A 67 14.60 -4.24 7.49
C ASN A 67 13.44 -5.18 7.12
N GLY A 68 13.29 -6.31 7.83
CA GLY A 68 12.26 -7.31 7.55
C GLY A 68 10.93 -7.04 8.28
N HIS A 69 9.81 -7.43 7.69
CA HIS A 69 8.52 -7.44 8.38
C HIS A 69 8.49 -8.53 9.45
N ILE A 70 8.02 -8.22 10.66
CA ILE A 70 7.75 -9.23 11.68
C ILE A 70 6.53 -10.05 11.24
N THR A 71 6.72 -11.33 10.96
CA THR A 71 5.62 -12.25 10.62
C THR A 71 5.08 -13.00 11.84
N HIS A 72 5.93 -13.21 12.86
CA HIS A 72 5.58 -13.87 14.11
C HIS A 72 6.57 -13.46 15.22
N PHE A 73 6.13 -13.56 16.47
CA PHE A 73 6.97 -13.27 17.64
C PHE A 73 7.66 -14.51 18.22
N TYR A 74 7.00 -15.66 18.13
CA TYR A 74 7.50 -16.93 18.67
C TYR A 74 7.51 -17.98 17.57
N ASP A 75 8.64 -18.64 17.37
CA ASP A 75 8.79 -19.68 16.33
C ASP A 75 7.81 -20.84 16.52
N ASP A 76 7.39 -21.11 17.76
CA ASP A 76 6.46 -22.18 18.12
C ASP A 76 4.98 -21.77 18.07
N ALA A 77 4.67 -20.53 17.68
CA ALA A 77 3.30 -20.04 17.55
C ALA A 77 3.18 -19.04 16.39
N ARG A 78 2.89 -19.57 15.21
CA ARG A 78 2.71 -18.81 13.96
C ARG A 78 1.25 -18.61 13.60
N THR A 79 0.36 -19.43 14.16
CA THR A 79 -1.09 -19.30 14.01
C THR A 79 -1.76 -18.86 15.32
N LEU A 80 -2.97 -18.30 15.20
CA LEU A 80 -3.80 -17.93 16.35
C LEU A 80 -4.03 -19.15 17.28
N TYR A 81 -4.31 -20.31 16.70
CA TYR A 81 -4.51 -21.55 17.46
C TYR A 81 -3.27 -21.98 18.23
N GLU A 82 -2.10 -21.99 17.60
CA GLU A 82 -0.83 -22.30 18.28
C GLU A 82 -0.52 -21.31 19.40
N PHE A 83 -0.92 -20.05 19.24
CA PHE A 83 -0.75 -19.03 20.28
C PHE A 83 -1.57 -19.34 21.53
N PHE A 84 -2.81 -19.83 21.38
CA PHE A 84 -3.61 -20.30 22.51
C PHE A 84 -2.98 -21.54 23.16
N LEU A 85 -2.52 -22.52 22.38
CA LEU A 85 -1.85 -23.71 22.91
C LEU A 85 -0.56 -23.37 23.67
N ARG A 86 0.23 -22.44 23.14
CA ARG A 86 1.42 -21.91 23.81
C ARG A 86 1.04 -21.19 25.11
N GLY A 87 -0.04 -20.41 25.08
CA GLY A 87 -0.61 -19.75 26.25
C GLY A 87 -0.96 -20.74 27.36
N VAL A 88 -1.66 -21.85 27.05
CA VAL A 88 -1.92 -22.94 28.00
C VAL A 88 -0.61 -23.45 28.63
N ARG A 89 0.41 -23.71 27.80
CA ARG A 89 1.69 -24.30 28.22
C ARG A 89 2.50 -23.37 29.13
N VAL A 90 2.64 -22.10 28.75
CA VAL A 90 3.50 -21.11 29.43
C VAL A 90 2.84 -20.56 30.69
N SER A 91 1.52 -20.38 30.68
CA SER A 91 0.77 -19.88 31.85
C SER A 91 0.30 -20.98 32.80
N ASN A 92 0.55 -22.26 32.47
CA ASN A 92 -0.02 -23.41 33.18
C ASN A 92 -1.56 -23.33 33.30
N ASN A 93 -2.23 -23.14 32.16
CA ASN A 93 -3.68 -22.89 32.05
C ASN A 93 -4.17 -21.69 32.91
N GLY A 94 -3.39 -20.61 32.92
CA GLY A 94 -3.74 -19.39 33.65
C GLY A 94 -4.83 -18.55 32.97
N PRO A 95 -5.11 -17.34 33.50
CA PRO A 95 -6.05 -16.38 32.91
C PRO A 95 -5.73 -16.03 31.45
N CYS A 96 -6.71 -16.16 30.57
CA CYS A 96 -6.62 -15.85 29.14
C CYS A 96 -7.51 -14.67 28.73
N LEU A 97 -8.80 -14.71 29.11
CA LEU A 97 -9.78 -13.71 28.67
C LEU A 97 -10.49 -13.10 29.87
N GLY A 98 -10.31 -11.79 30.06
CA GLY A 98 -10.93 -11.04 31.16
C GLY A 98 -12.19 -10.31 30.71
N SER A 99 -13.25 -10.35 31.52
CA SER A 99 -14.45 -9.53 31.34
C SER A 99 -14.82 -8.84 32.66
N ARG A 100 -15.49 -7.68 32.59
CA ARG A 100 -15.99 -7.00 33.79
C ARG A 100 -17.24 -6.18 33.52
N LYS A 101 -18.07 -6.03 34.54
CA LYS A 101 -19.15 -5.04 34.57
C LYS A 101 -18.62 -3.69 35.08
N PRO A 102 -19.30 -2.57 34.78
CA PRO A 102 -18.91 -1.27 35.31
C PRO A 102 -18.75 -1.30 36.84
N LYS A 103 -17.67 -0.72 37.35
CA LYS A 103 -17.31 -0.67 38.79
C LYS A 103 -17.10 -2.04 39.47
N GLN A 104 -16.92 -3.13 38.72
CA GLN A 104 -16.61 -4.46 39.25
C GLN A 104 -15.17 -4.88 38.89
N PRO A 105 -14.54 -5.79 39.67
CA PRO A 105 -13.26 -6.38 39.30
C PRO A 105 -13.39 -7.24 38.03
N TYR A 106 -12.26 -7.56 37.41
CA TYR A 106 -12.22 -8.47 36.26
C TYR A 106 -12.44 -9.91 36.68
N GLU A 107 -13.32 -10.60 35.98
CA GLU A 107 -13.46 -12.05 35.97
C GLU A 107 -12.65 -12.60 34.81
N TRP A 108 -11.89 -13.66 35.03
CA TRP A 108 -10.98 -14.23 34.04
C TRP A 108 -11.37 -15.66 33.69
N MET A 109 -11.37 -15.95 32.40
CA MET A 109 -11.50 -17.30 31.86
C MET A 109 -10.12 -17.86 31.54
N SER A 110 -9.88 -19.12 31.89
CA SER A 110 -8.64 -19.83 31.55
C SER A 110 -8.56 -20.19 30.07
N TYR A 111 -7.40 -20.66 29.62
CA TYR A 111 -7.20 -21.04 28.22
C TYR A 111 -8.02 -22.25 27.74
N ARG A 112 -8.55 -23.08 28.65
CA ARG A 112 -9.27 -24.33 28.34
C ARG A 112 -10.79 -24.26 28.57
N GLU A 113 -11.31 -23.10 28.96
CA GLU A 113 -12.75 -22.88 29.19
C GLU A 113 -13.57 -22.81 27.89
#